data_AF-A0A968KKH1-F1
#
_entry.id   AF-A0A968KKH1-F1
#
_cell.length_a   1.000
_cell.length_b   1.000
_cell.length_c   1.000
_cell.angle_alpha   90.00
_cell.angle_beta   90.00
_cell.angle_gamma   90.00
#
_symmetry.space_group_name_H-M   'P 1'
#
loop_
_entity.id
_entity.type
_entity.pdbx_description
1 polymer ?
#
loop_
_entity_poly.entity_id
_entity_poly.type
_entity_poly.pdbx_seq_one_letter_code
_entity_poly.pdbx_strand_id
1 'polypeptide(L)'
;NGPTSGKDVFVPLDYIIGGQEMAGKGWKMLVELLSVGRAITLPSTAAGGGQAASYATGAYAIIRKQFNTSIANFEGVGDALTRIAGYSYIMNSAVSVTSGAIDQGEKPAVPSAILKYHCTELGRKVSNDAMDVHGGKGICLGPNNYLGRGWIAAPIAITVEGANILTRSLIIYGQGAIRCHPFVLRELAAAGDEDIDRGLIEFDDALFGHIGYAISNVARSFFLALTHAKFSSVPLNTPTRRYYQNINRYSAAFALASDFAMLTLG
;
A
#
# COMPACT_ATOMS: atom_id res chain seq x y z
N ASN A 1 -1.83 -2.36 25.78
CA ASN A 1 -0.68 -1.49 25.45
C ASN A 1 -0.24 -0.76 26.70
N GLY A 2 1.03 -0.89 27.05
CA GLY A 2 1.64 -0.19 28.18
C GLY A 2 3.16 -0.25 28.04
N PRO A 3 3.89 0.69 28.67
CA PRO A 3 5.34 0.63 28.69
C PRO A 3 5.81 -0.64 29.40
N THR A 4 6.88 -1.25 28.88
CA THR A 4 7.63 -2.28 29.59
C THR A 4 8.82 -1.62 30.30
N SER A 5 9.09 -2.01 31.55
CA SER A 5 10.23 -1.47 32.31
C SER A 5 10.85 -2.55 33.18
N GLY A 6 12.15 -2.44 33.44
CA GLY A 6 12.90 -3.34 34.31
C GLY A 6 14.24 -2.73 34.68
N LYS A 7 14.76 -3.09 35.85
CA LYS A 7 16.08 -2.69 36.35
C LYS A 7 16.89 -3.95 36.57
N ASP A 8 18.15 -3.94 36.13
CA ASP A 8 19.08 -5.07 36.26
C ASP A 8 18.50 -6.40 35.72
N VAL A 9 17.78 -6.31 34.59
CA VAL A 9 17.16 -7.48 33.94
C VAL A 9 18.25 -8.33 33.30
N PHE A 10 18.51 -9.48 33.89
CA PHE A 10 19.37 -10.49 33.29
C PHE A 10 18.66 -11.16 32.10
N VAL A 11 19.27 -11.07 30.92
CA VAL A 11 18.82 -11.77 29.71
C VAL A 11 19.93 -12.74 29.29
N PRO A 12 19.73 -14.06 29.45
CA PRO A 12 20.69 -15.06 29.03
C PRO A 12 21.04 -14.98 27.52
N LEU A 13 22.25 -15.39 27.12
CA LEU A 13 22.69 -15.33 25.71
C LEU A 13 21.92 -16.29 24.79
N ASP A 14 21.44 -17.41 25.34
CA ASP A 14 20.57 -18.36 24.65
C ASP A 14 19.15 -17.81 24.40
N TYR A 15 18.80 -16.64 24.94
CA TYR A 15 17.55 -15.94 24.66
C TYR A 15 17.64 -15.02 23.43
N ILE A 16 18.84 -14.88 22.83
CA ILE A 16 18.96 -14.15 21.57
C ILE A 16 18.17 -14.91 20.49
N ILE A 17 17.20 -14.21 19.88
CA ILE A 17 16.35 -14.77 18.83
C ILE A 17 17.22 -15.19 17.65
N GLY A 18 17.19 -16.48 17.32
CA GLY A 18 18.03 -17.05 16.26
C GLY A 18 19.48 -17.32 16.68
N GLY A 19 19.80 -17.35 17.97
CA GLY A 19 21.11 -17.77 18.49
C GLY A 19 22.12 -16.65 18.70
N GLN A 20 23.25 -16.96 19.34
CA GLN A 20 24.29 -15.99 19.70
C GLN A 20 24.94 -15.34 18.46
N GLU A 21 25.02 -16.07 17.35
CA GLU A 21 25.48 -15.62 16.04
C GLU A 21 24.63 -14.47 15.44
N MET A 22 23.45 -14.25 16.01
CA MET A 22 22.56 -13.16 15.64
C MET A 22 22.69 -11.93 16.53
N ALA A 23 23.60 -11.93 17.50
CA ALA A 23 23.97 -10.73 18.25
C ALA A 23 24.32 -9.58 17.29
N GLY A 24 23.76 -8.39 17.55
CA GLY A 24 23.94 -7.20 16.71
C GLY A 24 23.07 -7.14 15.43
N LYS A 25 22.31 -8.19 15.09
CA LYS A 25 21.47 -8.24 13.88
C LYS A 25 20.01 -7.88 14.10
N GLY A 26 19.65 -7.34 15.27
CA GLY A 26 18.26 -7.05 15.66
C GLY A 26 17.52 -6.10 14.71
N TRP A 27 18.21 -5.11 14.13
CA TRP A 27 17.61 -4.21 13.14
C TRP A 27 17.15 -4.95 11.88
N LYS A 28 17.99 -5.85 11.34
CA LYS A 28 17.65 -6.65 10.17
C LYS A 28 16.42 -7.52 10.45
N MET A 29 16.39 -8.20 11.60
CA MET A 29 15.25 -9.01 12.01
C MET A 29 13.96 -8.19 12.10
N LEU A 30 14.04 -7.01 12.72
CA LEU A 30 12.89 -6.11 12.89
C LEU A 30 12.34 -5.68 11.53
N VAL A 31 13.20 -5.27 10.59
CA VAL A 31 12.79 -4.82 9.27
C VAL A 31 12.18 -5.96 8.45
N GLU A 32 12.73 -7.17 8.53
CA GLU A 32 12.16 -8.36 7.88
C GLU A 32 10.75 -8.67 8.42
N LEU A 33 10.56 -8.70 9.73
CA LEU A 33 9.25 -8.96 10.34
C LEU A 33 8.22 -7.85 10.03
N LEU A 34 8.63 -6.58 10.07
CA LEU A 34 7.77 -5.45 9.71
C LEU A 34 7.31 -5.51 8.26
N SER A 35 8.15 -6.03 7.37
CA SER A 35 7.81 -6.18 5.95
C SER A 35 6.69 -7.22 5.76
N VAL A 36 6.72 -8.31 6.53
CA VAL A 36 5.65 -9.33 6.52
C VAL A 36 4.35 -8.79 7.14
N GLY A 37 4.41 -8.11 8.28
CA GLY A 37 3.22 -7.51 8.93
C GLY A 37 2.48 -6.53 8.01
N ARG A 38 3.24 -5.71 7.26
CA ARG A 38 2.71 -4.79 6.24
C ARG A 38 2.08 -5.50 5.05
N ALA A 39 2.54 -6.69 4.71
CA ALA A 39 2.04 -7.41 3.54
C ALA A 39 0.81 -8.27 3.85
N ILE A 40 0.65 -8.71 5.10
CA ILE A 40 -0.38 -9.70 5.47
C ILE A 40 -1.34 -9.11 6.51
N THR A 41 -0.87 -8.81 7.72
CA THR A 41 -1.73 -8.63 8.89
C THR A 41 -2.65 -7.42 8.80
N LEU A 42 -2.09 -6.21 8.61
CA LEU A 42 -2.88 -4.99 8.56
C LEU A 42 -3.75 -4.90 7.29
N PRO A 43 -3.26 -5.25 6.10
CA PRO A 43 -4.08 -5.32 4.90
C PRO A 43 -5.25 -6.30 5.01
N SER A 44 -5.03 -7.53 5.50
CA SER A 44 -6.07 -8.53 5.67
C SER A 44 -7.10 -8.11 6.72
N THR A 45 -6.67 -7.44 7.79
CA THR A 45 -7.58 -6.87 8.78
C THR A 45 -8.50 -5.83 8.16
N ALA A 46 -7.95 -4.92 7.34
CA ALA A 46 -8.73 -3.90 6.65
C ALA A 46 -9.68 -4.51 5.59
N ALA A 47 -9.22 -5.51 4.83
CA ALA A 47 -10.04 -6.22 3.86
C ALA A 47 -11.19 -6.98 4.53
N GLY A 48 -10.92 -7.73 5.60
CA GLY A 48 -11.93 -8.44 6.38
C GLY A 48 -12.93 -7.49 7.05
N GLY A 49 -12.44 -6.39 7.63
CA GLY A 49 -13.28 -5.33 8.17
C GLY A 49 -14.17 -4.67 7.10
N GLY A 50 -13.64 -4.45 5.91
CA GLY A 50 -14.41 -3.92 4.77
C GLY A 50 -15.51 -4.87 4.31
N GLN A 51 -15.23 -6.17 4.22
CA GLN A 51 -16.24 -7.18 3.92
C GLN A 51 -17.32 -7.22 5.01
N ALA A 52 -16.95 -7.25 6.29
CA ALA A 52 -17.90 -7.23 7.40
C ALA A 52 -18.79 -5.97 7.36
N ALA A 53 -18.20 -4.80 7.11
CA ALA A 53 -18.93 -3.56 6.93
C ALA A 53 -19.87 -3.61 5.71
N SER A 54 -19.45 -4.20 4.60
CA SER A 54 -20.29 -4.38 3.40
C SER A 54 -21.53 -5.21 3.71
N TYR A 55 -21.36 -6.37 4.38
CA TYR A 55 -22.48 -7.22 4.78
C TYR A 55 -23.42 -6.53 5.76
N ALA A 56 -22.88 -6.00 6.86
CA ALA A 56 -23.68 -5.43 7.93
C ALA A 56 -24.41 -4.16 7.49
N THR A 57 -23.73 -3.27 6.77
CA THR A 57 -24.30 -1.99 6.31
C THR A 57 -25.32 -2.20 5.20
N GLY A 58 -25.06 -3.10 4.26
CA GLY A 58 -26.03 -3.46 3.22
C GLY A 58 -27.34 -3.99 3.84
N ALA A 59 -27.23 -4.93 4.79
CA ALA A 59 -28.39 -5.47 5.48
C ALA A 59 -29.13 -4.39 6.29
N TYR A 60 -28.40 -3.57 7.06
CA TYR A 60 -28.97 -2.49 7.85
C TYR A 60 -29.72 -1.48 6.98
N ALA A 61 -29.15 -1.09 5.83
CA ALA A 61 -29.76 -0.13 4.92
C ALA A 61 -31.13 -0.60 4.40
N ILE A 62 -31.28 -1.90 4.15
CA ILE A 62 -32.54 -2.49 3.68
C ILE A 62 -33.60 -2.49 4.79
N ILE A 63 -33.25 -2.97 5.99
CA ILE A 63 -34.22 -3.16 7.09
C ILE A 63 -34.59 -1.85 7.80
N ARG A 64 -33.67 -0.88 7.85
CA ARG A 64 -33.91 0.39 8.54
C ARG A 64 -34.84 1.25 7.69
N LYS A 65 -35.94 1.71 8.28
CA LYS A 65 -36.89 2.62 7.63
C LYS A 65 -36.85 4.03 8.23
N GLN A 66 -36.83 5.04 7.38
CA GLN A 66 -37.06 6.45 7.70
C GLN A 66 -37.89 7.08 6.58
N PHE A 67 -38.70 8.09 6.93
CA PHE A 67 -39.60 8.75 5.98
C PHE A 67 -40.46 7.74 5.17
N ASN A 68 -41.00 6.75 5.89
CA ASN A 68 -41.87 5.69 5.36
C ASN A 68 -41.25 4.79 4.26
N THR A 69 -39.92 4.78 4.11
CA THR A 69 -39.23 3.92 3.14
C THR A 69 -37.95 3.34 3.73
N SER A 70 -37.41 2.31 3.08
CA SER A 70 -36.08 1.78 3.40
C SER A 70 -35.01 2.85 3.17
N ILE A 71 -34.03 2.98 4.07
CA ILE A 71 -32.98 3.99 3.87
C ILE A 71 -32.10 3.68 2.65
N ALA A 72 -32.10 2.43 2.17
CA ALA A 72 -31.45 2.05 0.92
C ALA A 72 -31.98 2.79 -0.33
N ASN A 73 -33.18 3.40 -0.24
CA ASN A 73 -33.76 4.17 -1.35
C ASN A 73 -33.27 5.63 -1.41
N PHE A 74 -32.44 6.08 -0.45
CA PHE A 74 -31.88 7.43 -0.48
C PHE A 74 -30.51 7.43 -1.17
N GLU A 75 -30.31 8.36 -2.11
CA GLU A 75 -29.07 8.53 -2.87
C GLU A 75 -27.84 8.66 -1.96
N GLY A 76 -27.92 9.47 -0.90
CA GLY A 76 -26.81 9.65 0.04
C GLY A 76 -26.38 8.36 0.75
N VAL A 77 -27.32 7.42 0.97
CA VAL A 77 -27.00 6.08 1.49
C VAL A 77 -26.40 5.21 0.38
N GLY A 78 -26.92 5.29 -0.84
CA GLY A 78 -26.38 4.61 -2.01
C GLY A 78 -24.92 4.97 -2.31
N ASP A 79 -24.55 6.25 -2.18
CA ASP A 79 -23.18 6.73 -2.34
C ASP A 79 -22.23 6.12 -1.31
N ALA A 80 -22.64 6.07 -0.04
CA ALA A 80 -21.87 5.45 1.03
C ALA A 80 -21.70 3.94 0.79
N LEU A 81 -22.78 3.24 0.43
CA LEU A 81 -22.74 1.82 0.09
C LEU A 81 -21.82 1.52 -1.11
N THR A 82 -21.82 2.41 -2.11
CA THR A 82 -20.95 2.30 -3.29
C THR A 82 -19.48 2.41 -2.90
N ARG A 83 -19.12 3.37 -2.03
CA ARG A 83 -17.76 3.50 -1.49
C ARG A 83 -17.36 2.28 -0.65
N ILE A 84 -18.25 1.80 0.22
CA ILE A 84 -18.02 0.60 1.04
C ILE A 84 -17.70 -0.60 0.14
N ALA A 85 -18.53 -0.87 -0.85
CA ALA A 85 -18.35 -1.99 -1.77
C ALA A 85 -17.08 -1.84 -2.63
N GLY A 86 -16.88 -0.67 -3.24
CA GLY A 86 -15.74 -0.42 -4.13
C GLY A 86 -14.39 -0.50 -3.41
N TYR A 87 -14.28 0.11 -2.23
CA TYR A 87 -13.06 0.05 -1.44
C TYR A 87 -12.81 -1.35 -0.89
N SER A 88 -13.85 -2.07 -0.46
CA SER A 88 -13.70 -3.47 -0.01
C SER A 88 -13.22 -4.38 -1.14
N TYR A 89 -13.72 -4.17 -2.37
CA TYR A 89 -13.26 -4.90 -3.54
C TYR A 89 -11.78 -4.62 -3.85
N ILE A 90 -11.35 -3.36 -3.80
CA ILE A 90 -9.94 -2.97 -4.01
C ILE A 90 -9.05 -3.64 -2.97
N MET A 91 -9.41 -3.54 -1.68
CA MET A 91 -8.63 -4.14 -0.60
C MET A 91 -8.52 -5.65 -0.74
N ASN A 92 -9.63 -6.34 -0.99
CA ASN A 92 -9.63 -7.79 -1.16
C ASN A 92 -8.76 -8.22 -2.35
N SER A 93 -8.90 -7.54 -3.48
CA SER A 93 -8.10 -7.85 -4.68
C SER A 93 -6.60 -7.64 -4.45
N ALA A 94 -6.23 -6.56 -3.78
CA ALA A 94 -4.83 -6.23 -3.49
C ALA A 94 -4.19 -7.22 -2.50
N VAL A 95 -4.94 -7.64 -1.47
CA VAL A 95 -4.50 -8.68 -0.53
C VAL A 95 -4.29 -10.01 -1.23
N SER A 96 -5.19 -10.42 -2.12
CA SER A 96 -5.04 -11.69 -2.85
C SER A 96 -3.77 -11.73 -3.72
N VAL A 97 -3.44 -10.64 -4.42
CA VAL A 97 -2.25 -10.56 -5.28
C VAL A 97 -0.96 -10.68 -4.45
N THR A 98 -0.89 -9.96 -3.34
CA THR A 98 0.31 -9.92 -2.50
C THR A 98 0.49 -11.18 -1.66
N SER A 99 -0.60 -11.77 -1.18
CA SER A 99 -0.56 -13.09 -0.54
C SER A 99 -0.06 -14.16 -1.50
N GLY A 100 -0.56 -14.16 -2.75
CA GLY A 100 -0.08 -15.09 -3.78
C GLY A 100 1.40 -14.93 -4.12
N ALA A 101 1.93 -13.70 -4.12
CA ALA A 101 3.37 -13.46 -4.31
C ALA A 101 4.19 -14.03 -3.14
N ILE A 102 3.74 -13.82 -1.90
CA ILE A 102 4.42 -14.35 -0.70
C ILE A 102 4.40 -15.89 -0.70
N ASP A 103 3.27 -16.50 -1.07
CA ASP A 103 3.14 -17.95 -1.18
C ASP A 103 4.11 -18.55 -2.22
N GLN A 104 4.51 -17.76 -3.23
CA GLN A 104 5.52 -18.13 -4.23
C GLN A 104 6.97 -17.90 -3.75
N GLY A 105 7.17 -17.45 -2.51
CA GLY A 105 8.49 -17.18 -1.92
C GLY A 105 9.03 -15.78 -2.17
N GLU A 106 8.25 -14.88 -2.79
CA GLU A 106 8.66 -13.50 -3.03
C GLU A 106 8.71 -12.69 -1.74
N LYS A 107 9.58 -11.67 -1.71
CA LYS A 107 9.73 -10.74 -0.58
C LYS A 107 9.39 -9.30 -1.00
N PRO A 108 8.10 -8.96 -1.19
CA PRO A 108 7.71 -7.73 -1.85
C PRO A 108 7.78 -6.50 -0.90
N ALA A 109 8.98 -5.97 -0.66
CA ALA A 109 9.19 -4.86 0.28
C ALA A 109 8.41 -3.58 -0.10
N VAL A 110 8.53 -3.08 -1.33
CA VAL A 110 7.80 -1.87 -1.80
C VAL A 110 6.30 -2.14 -1.95
N PRO A 111 5.86 -3.24 -2.61
CA PRO A 111 4.43 -3.55 -2.69
C PRO A 111 3.76 -3.75 -1.32
N SER A 112 4.45 -4.32 -0.32
CA SER A 112 3.90 -4.45 1.04
C SER A 112 3.60 -3.08 1.68
N ALA A 113 4.46 -2.09 1.46
CA ALA A 113 4.25 -0.74 1.96
C ALA A 113 3.07 -0.04 1.27
N ILE A 114 2.95 -0.20 -0.05
CA ILE A 114 1.81 0.28 -0.84
C ILE A 114 0.52 -0.33 -0.31
N LEU A 115 0.51 -1.65 -0.12
CA LEU A 115 -0.65 -2.39 0.34
C LEU A 115 -1.07 -1.94 1.74
N LYS A 116 -0.15 -1.90 2.71
CA LYS A 116 -0.45 -1.42 4.07
C LYS A 116 -1.03 -0.02 4.05
N TYR A 117 -0.41 0.90 3.32
CA TYR A 117 -0.88 2.29 3.23
C TYR A 117 -2.30 2.35 2.68
N HIS A 118 -2.55 1.77 1.51
CA HIS A 118 -3.84 1.88 0.85
C HIS A 118 -4.94 1.11 1.59
N CYS A 119 -4.70 -0.13 2.00
CA CYS A 119 -5.72 -0.93 2.67
C CYS A 119 -6.15 -0.30 4.00
N THR A 120 -5.22 0.20 4.81
CA THR A 120 -5.59 0.81 6.09
C THR A 120 -6.33 2.14 5.91
N GLU A 121 -5.94 2.96 4.94
CA GLU A 121 -6.64 4.20 4.58
C GLU A 121 -8.05 3.94 4.04
N LEU A 122 -8.19 2.97 3.15
CA LEU A 122 -9.48 2.56 2.60
C LEU A 122 -10.37 1.93 3.68
N GLY A 123 -9.83 1.09 4.54
CA GLY A 123 -10.54 0.49 5.67
C GLY A 123 -11.08 1.55 6.65
N ARG A 124 -10.32 2.63 6.89
CA ARG A 124 -10.79 3.79 7.66
C ARG A 124 -11.98 4.49 6.98
N LYS A 125 -11.91 4.71 5.66
CA LYS A 125 -13.03 5.30 4.90
C LYS A 125 -14.28 4.42 4.96
N VAL A 126 -14.13 3.12 4.74
CA VAL A 126 -15.22 2.14 4.85
C VAL A 126 -15.84 2.15 6.25
N SER A 127 -15.00 2.22 7.29
CA SER A 127 -15.47 2.29 8.68
C SER A 127 -16.28 3.56 8.94
N ASN A 128 -15.85 4.71 8.40
CA ASN A 128 -16.58 5.97 8.53
C ASN A 128 -17.93 5.91 7.79
N ASP A 129 -17.92 5.49 6.53
CA ASP A 129 -19.16 5.36 5.73
C ASP A 129 -20.16 4.41 6.40
N ALA A 130 -19.68 3.30 6.97
CA ALA A 130 -20.51 2.36 7.72
C ALA A 130 -21.11 3.00 8.98
N MET A 131 -20.33 3.78 9.74
CA MET A 131 -20.83 4.50 10.90
C MET A 131 -21.90 5.53 10.52
N ASP A 132 -21.70 6.27 9.43
CA ASP A 132 -22.64 7.29 8.95
C ASP A 132 -23.99 6.68 8.56
N VAL A 133 -23.99 5.55 7.83
CA VAL A 133 -25.23 4.84 7.46
C VAL A 133 -25.98 4.31 8.68
N HIS A 134 -25.27 3.85 9.71
CA HIS A 134 -25.90 3.34 10.94
C HIS A 134 -26.37 4.44 11.89
N GLY A 135 -25.77 5.63 11.81
CA GLY A 135 -26.06 6.78 12.66
C GLY A 135 -25.96 6.43 14.15
N GLY A 136 -26.97 6.80 14.93
CA GLY A 136 -26.99 6.56 16.38
C GLY A 136 -26.77 5.09 16.81
N LYS A 137 -27.13 4.11 15.96
CA LYS A 137 -26.87 2.69 16.25
C LYS A 137 -25.38 2.38 16.31
N GLY A 138 -24.56 3.04 15.48
CA GLY A 138 -23.12 2.81 15.39
C GLY A 138 -22.38 3.21 16.67
N ILE A 139 -22.84 4.27 17.35
CA ILE A 139 -22.19 4.81 18.56
C ILE A 139 -22.66 4.15 19.87
N CYS A 140 -23.77 3.41 19.86
CA CYS A 140 -24.25 2.70 21.03
C CYS A 140 -23.43 1.43 21.29
N LEU A 141 -22.38 1.52 22.13
CA LEU A 141 -21.39 0.45 22.40
C LEU A 141 -21.90 -0.67 23.34
N GLY A 142 -23.07 -1.24 23.06
CA GLY A 142 -23.59 -2.43 23.75
C GLY A 142 -23.09 -3.76 23.15
N PRO A 143 -23.46 -4.91 23.75
CA PRO A 143 -23.09 -6.25 23.25
C PRO A 143 -23.49 -6.51 21.79
N ASN A 144 -24.55 -5.85 21.31
CA ASN A 144 -25.08 -5.96 19.94
C ASN A 144 -24.49 -4.90 18.98
N ASN A 145 -23.33 -4.31 19.30
CA ASN A 145 -22.63 -3.37 18.44
C ASN A 145 -21.48 -4.08 17.69
N TYR A 146 -21.53 -4.03 16.36
CA TYR A 146 -20.58 -4.70 15.48
C TYR A 146 -19.67 -3.74 14.69
N LEU A 147 -19.75 -2.43 14.93
CA LEU A 147 -18.99 -1.41 14.17
C LEU A 147 -18.11 -0.53 15.05
N GLY A 148 -18.64 -0.03 16.17
CA GLY A 148 -18.06 1.05 16.94
C GLY A 148 -16.64 0.74 17.45
N ARG A 149 -16.38 -0.50 17.89
CA ARG A 149 -15.02 -0.89 18.32
C ARG A 149 -14.01 -0.93 17.16
N GLY A 150 -14.43 -1.43 15.99
CA GLY A 150 -13.58 -1.45 14.80
C GLY A 150 -13.26 -0.03 14.34
N TRP A 151 -14.26 0.86 14.36
CA TRP A 151 -14.08 2.27 14.04
C TRP A 151 -13.12 2.98 15.01
N ILE A 152 -13.26 2.76 16.33
CA ILE A 152 -12.33 3.29 17.35
C ILE A 152 -10.90 2.78 17.12
N ALA A 153 -10.74 1.53 16.69
CA ALA A 153 -9.43 0.92 16.45
C ALA A 153 -8.79 1.30 15.12
N ALA A 154 -9.56 1.80 14.14
CA ALA A 154 -9.07 2.08 12.78
C ALA A 154 -7.81 2.98 12.72
N PRO A 155 -7.66 4.04 13.55
CA PRO A 155 -6.45 4.87 13.55
C PRO A 155 -5.16 4.13 13.96
N ILE A 156 -5.27 3.02 14.71
CA ILE A 156 -4.11 2.24 15.15
C ILE A 156 -3.39 1.68 13.91
N ALA A 157 -4.13 1.06 12.98
CA ALA A 157 -3.56 0.46 11.77
C ALA A 157 -2.86 1.49 10.84
N ILE A 158 -3.27 2.77 10.92
CA ILE A 158 -2.65 3.87 10.16
C ILE A 158 -1.26 4.23 10.73
N THR A 159 -1.12 4.18 12.05
CA THR A 159 0.04 4.73 12.78
C THR A 159 1.09 3.68 13.11
N VAL A 160 0.68 2.44 13.43
CA VAL A 160 1.60 1.35 13.76
C VAL A 160 2.24 0.73 12.52
N GLU A 161 3.29 -0.07 12.74
CA GLU A 161 4.08 -0.75 11.70
C GLU A 161 4.64 0.19 10.61
N GLY A 162 4.88 1.45 10.98
CA GLY A 162 5.29 2.51 10.05
C GLY A 162 4.11 3.40 9.70
N ALA A 163 4.09 4.60 10.28
CA ALA A 163 3.02 5.55 10.09
C ALA A 163 2.84 5.90 8.61
N ASN A 164 1.60 5.88 8.12
CA ASN A 164 1.28 6.10 6.71
C ASN A 164 1.85 7.42 6.16
N ILE A 165 1.90 8.46 7.00
CA ILE A 165 2.48 9.77 6.67
C ILE A 165 3.95 9.69 6.26
N LEU A 166 4.74 8.80 6.86
CA LEU A 166 6.16 8.59 6.52
C LEU A 166 6.31 7.52 5.45
N THR A 167 5.54 6.44 5.55
CA THR A 167 5.57 5.31 4.60
C THR A 167 5.34 5.77 3.17
N ARG A 168 4.45 6.74 2.94
CA ARG A 168 4.16 7.28 1.61
C ARG A 168 5.40 7.89 0.93
N SER A 169 6.11 8.77 1.65
CA SER A 169 7.24 9.49 1.05
C SER A 169 8.53 8.69 1.12
N LEU A 170 8.83 8.05 2.26
CA LEU A 170 10.12 7.38 2.47
C LEU A 170 10.18 6.00 1.82
N ILE A 171 9.13 5.18 1.98
CA ILE A 171 9.16 3.78 1.54
C ILE A 171 8.54 3.62 0.16
N ILE A 172 7.31 4.11 -0.03
CA ILE A 172 6.61 3.95 -1.30
C ILE A 172 7.33 4.73 -2.40
N TYR A 173 7.53 6.04 -2.20
CA TYR A 173 8.23 6.85 -3.20
C TYR A 173 9.76 6.70 -3.11
N GLY A 174 10.38 7.02 -1.97
CA GLY A 174 11.85 7.05 -1.85
C GLY A 174 12.52 5.70 -2.17
N GLN A 175 12.16 4.63 -1.44
CA GLN A 175 12.70 3.31 -1.75
C GLN A 175 12.19 2.75 -3.09
N GLY A 176 10.97 3.09 -3.50
CA GLY A 176 10.43 2.71 -4.80
C GLY A 176 11.23 3.30 -5.96
N ALA A 177 11.57 4.59 -5.90
CA ALA A 177 12.37 5.28 -6.90
C ALA A 177 13.77 4.65 -7.03
N ILE A 178 14.41 4.31 -5.90
CA ILE A 178 15.75 3.71 -5.93
C ILE A 178 15.71 2.25 -6.41
N ARG A 179 14.77 1.43 -5.89
CA ARG A 179 14.76 -0.03 -6.13
C ARG A 179 14.05 -0.46 -7.40
N CYS A 180 13.10 0.33 -7.89
CA CYS A 180 12.35 0.01 -9.11
C CYS A 180 12.93 0.70 -10.34
N HIS A 181 13.79 1.71 -10.19
CA HIS A 181 14.44 2.36 -11.32
C HIS A 181 15.62 1.50 -11.83
N PRO A 182 15.75 1.27 -13.15
CA PRO A 182 16.78 0.37 -13.68
C PRO A 182 18.24 0.84 -13.44
N PHE A 183 18.45 2.14 -13.22
CA PHE A 183 19.78 2.75 -13.17
C PHE A 183 20.16 3.38 -11.83
N VAL A 184 19.20 3.87 -11.03
CA VAL A 184 19.51 4.74 -9.85
C VAL A 184 20.32 3.99 -8.80
N LEU A 185 19.98 2.71 -8.52
CA LEU A 185 20.74 1.91 -7.58
C LEU A 185 22.18 1.66 -8.04
N ARG A 186 22.40 1.52 -9.35
CA ARG A 186 23.75 1.35 -9.92
C ARG A 186 24.55 2.63 -9.82
N GLU A 187 23.94 3.77 -10.12
CA GLU A 187 24.57 5.10 -9.97
C GLU A 187 25.02 5.35 -8.52
N LEU A 188 24.14 5.07 -7.55
CA LEU A 188 24.46 5.22 -6.12
C LEU A 188 25.56 4.25 -5.67
N ALA A 189 25.58 3.02 -6.19
CA ALA A 189 26.61 2.04 -5.87
C ALA A 189 27.97 2.44 -6.45
N ALA A 190 28.01 2.86 -7.73
CA ALA A 190 29.21 3.31 -8.41
C ALA A 190 29.81 4.59 -7.78
N ALA A 191 28.95 5.52 -7.37
CA ALA A 191 29.38 6.74 -6.66
C ALA A 191 29.95 6.45 -5.26
N GLY A 192 29.62 5.29 -4.67
CA GLY A 192 30.15 4.84 -3.38
C GLY A 192 31.33 3.88 -3.48
N ASP A 193 31.87 3.65 -4.68
CA ASP A 193 33.01 2.74 -4.88
C ASP A 193 34.30 3.34 -4.28
N GLU A 194 35.08 2.49 -3.60
CA GLU A 194 36.40 2.85 -3.07
C GLU A 194 37.43 3.06 -4.19
N ASP A 195 37.26 2.36 -5.31
CA ASP A 195 38.05 2.52 -6.53
C ASP A 195 37.41 3.60 -7.41
N ILE A 196 37.97 4.80 -7.38
CA ILE A 196 37.44 5.97 -8.10
C ILE A 196 37.43 5.74 -9.61
N ASP A 197 38.46 5.12 -10.19
CA ASP A 197 38.57 4.95 -11.63
C ASP A 197 37.52 3.94 -12.13
N ARG A 198 37.34 2.83 -11.40
CA ARG A 198 36.25 1.88 -11.68
C ARG A 198 34.88 2.52 -11.46
N GLY A 199 34.70 3.21 -10.34
CA GLY A 199 33.45 3.87 -9.98
C GLY A 199 33.01 4.89 -11.03
N LEU A 200 33.94 5.69 -11.58
CA LEU A 200 33.66 6.63 -12.67
C LEU A 200 33.15 5.93 -13.94
N ILE A 201 33.79 4.82 -14.34
CA ILE A 201 33.38 4.06 -15.54
C ILE A 201 31.98 3.47 -15.34
N GLU A 202 31.72 2.85 -14.19
CA GLU A 202 30.40 2.27 -13.89
C GLU A 202 29.31 3.34 -13.75
N PHE A 203 29.67 4.50 -13.20
CA PHE A 203 28.77 5.64 -13.06
C PHE A 203 28.39 6.21 -14.43
N ASP A 204 29.35 6.43 -15.32
CA ASP A 204 29.08 6.95 -16.67
C ASP A 204 28.18 5.99 -17.46
N ASP A 205 28.45 4.67 -17.42
CA ASP A 205 27.57 3.66 -18.06
C ASP A 205 26.13 3.73 -17.51
N ALA A 206 25.99 3.80 -16.19
CA ALA A 206 24.67 3.87 -15.56
C ALA A 206 23.95 5.19 -15.91
N LEU A 207 24.65 6.32 -15.90
CA LEU A 207 24.11 7.65 -16.18
C LEU A 207 23.65 7.78 -17.63
N PHE A 208 24.46 7.34 -18.61
CA PHE A 208 24.05 7.37 -20.01
C PHE A 208 22.86 6.43 -20.28
N GLY A 209 22.82 5.28 -19.60
CA GLY A 209 21.66 4.40 -19.59
C GLY A 209 20.40 5.07 -19.04
N HIS A 210 20.53 5.79 -17.93
CA HIS A 210 19.46 6.56 -17.31
C HIS A 210 18.93 7.66 -18.24
N ILE A 211 19.82 8.44 -18.87
CA ILE A 211 19.43 9.48 -19.84
C ILE A 211 18.63 8.86 -21.00
N GLY A 212 19.11 7.75 -21.56
CA GLY A 212 18.40 7.03 -22.62
C GLY A 212 17.01 6.55 -22.18
N TYR A 213 16.91 6.04 -20.96
CA TYR A 213 15.65 5.59 -20.36
C TYR A 213 14.67 6.75 -20.14
N ALA A 214 15.14 7.90 -19.65
CA ALA A 214 14.33 9.10 -19.46
C ALA A 214 13.76 9.61 -20.81
N ILE A 215 14.59 9.67 -21.86
CA ILE A 215 14.14 10.04 -23.21
C ILE A 215 13.08 9.04 -23.73
N SER A 216 13.29 7.74 -23.50
CA SER A 216 12.32 6.70 -23.85
C SER A 216 10.99 6.88 -23.11
N ASN A 217 11.03 7.22 -21.82
CA ASN A 217 9.83 7.53 -21.02
C ASN A 217 9.10 8.77 -21.53
N VAL A 218 9.82 9.83 -21.94
CA VAL A 218 9.21 11.01 -22.58
C VAL A 218 8.45 10.61 -23.84
N ALA A 219 9.12 9.91 -24.77
CA ALA A 219 8.52 9.50 -26.04
C ALA A 219 7.31 8.56 -25.82
N ARG A 220 7.46 7.56 -24.94
CA ARG A 220 6.41 6.60 -24.58
C ARG A 220 5.21 7.29 -23.92
N SER A 221 5.45 8.16 -22.95
CA SER A 221 4.39 8.91 -22.25
C SER A 221 3.61 9.79 -23.23
N PHE A 222 4.32 10.51 -24.11
CA PHE A 222 3.70 11.34 -25.15
C PHE A 222 2.85 10.51 -26.12
N PHE A 223 3.38 9.41 -26.65
CA PHE A 223 2.65 8.53 -27.56
C PHE A 223 1.41 7.92 -26.91
N LEU A 224 1.53 7.42 -25.68
CA LEU A 224 0.40 6.85 -24.93
C LEU A 224 -0.64 7.91 -24.57
N ALA A 225 -0.24 9.15 -24.32
CA ALA A 225 -1.16 10.26 -24.10
C ALA A 225 -1.94 10.59 -25.38
N LEU A 226 -1.25 10.76 -26.50
CA LEU A 226 -1.85 11.11 -27.79
C LEU A 226 -2.82 10.03 -28.27
N THR A 227 -2.39 8.77 -28.25
CA THR A 227 -3.20 7.63 -28.71
C THR A 227 -4.21 7.14 -27.68
N HIS A 228 -4.26 7.78 -26.50
CA HIS A 228 -5.01 7.30 -25.35
C HIS A 228 -4.67 5.84 -25.01
N ALA A 229 -3.43 5.40 -25.26
CA ALA A 229 -2.93 4.04 -25.06
C ALA A 229 -3.69 2.93 -25.81
N LYS A 230 -4.47 3.27 -26.85
CA LYS A 230 -5.24 2.29 -27.65
C LYS A 230 -4.36 1.20 -28.29
N PHE A 231 -3.09 1.51 -28.54
CA PHE A 231 -2.10 0.59 -29.13
C PHE A 231 -1.18 -0.07 -28.10
N SER A 232 -1.37 0.17 -26.80
CA SER A 232 -0.59 -0.54 -25.78
C SER A 232 -1.04 -2.00 -25.66
N SER A 233 -0.06 -2.89 -25.41
CA SER A 233 -0.30 -4.30 -25.15
C SER A 233 -1.04 -4.50 -23.82
N VAL A 234 -1.86 -5.54 -23.76
CA VAL A 234 -2.59 -5.94 -22.55
C VAL A 234 -2.41 -7.44 -22.35
N PRO A 235 -2.39 -7.92 -21.10
CA PRO A 235 -2.15 -9.33 -20.81
C PRO A 235 -3.30 -10.23 -21.28
N LEU A 236 -4.55 -9.74 -21.23
CA LEU A 236 -5.74 -10.49 -21.61
C LEU A 236 -6.72 -9.61 -22.38
N ASN A 237 -7.40 -10.21 -23.37
CA ASN A 237 -8.45 -9.54 -24.15
C ASN A 237 -9.83 -9.75 -23.49
N THR A 238 -10.07 -9.05 -22.39
CA THR A 238 -11.31 -9.11 -21.58
C THR A 238 -12.06 -7.77 -21.63
N PRO A 239 -13.28 -7.66 -21.08
CA PRO A 239 -13.97 -6.37 -20.91
C PRO A 239 -13.13 -5.31 -20.17
N THR A 240 -12.11 -5.72 -19.41
CA THR A 240 -11.20 -4.81 -18.71
C THR A 240 -10.02 -4.32 -19.55
N ARG A 241 -9.93 -4.69 -20.84
CA ARG A 241 -8.85 -4.28 -21.77
C ARG A 241 -8.56 -2.78 -21.70
N ARG A 242 -9.61 -1.95 -21.72
CA ARG A 242 -9.43 -0.49 -21.72
C ARG A 242 -8.82 0.03 -20.43
N TYR A 243 -9.13 -0.59 -19.28
CA TYR A 243 -8.52 -0.24 -18.00
C TYR A 243 -7.03 -0.58 -17.99
N TYR A 244 -6.62 -1.75 -18.49
CA TYR A 244 -5.19 -2.09 -18.61
C TYR A 244 -4.42 -1.10 -19.48
N GLN A 245 -5.00 -0.69 -20.62
CA GLN A 245 -4.38 0.32 -21.48
C GLN A 245 -4.22 1.67 -20.77
N ASN A 246 -5.23 2.09 -20.00
CA ASN A 246 -5.14 3.31 -19.21
C ASN A 246 -4.09 3.19 -18.09
N ILE A 247 -3.95 2.03 -17.45
CA ILE A 247 -2.88 1.76 -16.49
C ILE A 247 -1.51 1.96 -17.15
N ASN A 248 -1.29 1.43 -18.36
CA ASN A 248 -0.05 1.65 -19.10
C ASN A 248 0.23 3.15 -19.36
N ARG A 249 -0.81 3.93 -19.70
CA ARG A 249 -0.70 5.38 -19.90
C ARG A 249 -0.29 6.08 -18.61
N TYR A 250 -0.98 5.80 -17.50
CA TYR A 250 -0.72 6.46 -16.23
C TYR A 250 0.62 6.04 -15.63
N SER A 251 1.02 4.78 -15.80
CA SER A 251 2.33 4.28 -15.40
C SER A 251 3.46 4.99 -16.14
N ALA A 252 3.33 5.20 -17.46
CA ALA A 252 4.32 5.95 -18.23
C ALA A 252 4.39 7.43 -17.82
N ALA A 253 3.23 8.06 -17.57
CA ALA A 253 3.19 9.43 -17.08
C ALA A 253 3.79 9.57 -15.68
N PHE A 254 3.54 8.61 -14.80
CA PHE A 254 4.11 8.57 -13.45
C PHE A 254 5.62 8.35 -13.47
N ALA A 255 6.12 7.45 -14.32
CA ALA A 255 7.56 7.24 -14.50
C ALA A 255 8.25 8.54 -14.95
N LEU A 256 7.73 9.20 -15.99
CA LEU A 256 8.25 10.48 -16.46
C LEU A 256 8.25 11.56 -15.38
N ALA A 257 7.15 11.68 -14.61
CA ALA A 257 7.07 12.64 -13.51
C ALA A 257 8.08 12.33 -12.40
N SER A 258 8.34 11.04 -12.13
CA SER A 258 9.33 10.60 -11.15
C SER A 258 10.75 10.92 -11.61
N ASP A 259 11.08 10.66 -12.88
CA ASP A 259 12.39 11.00 -13.46
C ASP A 259 12.66 12.51 -13.37
N PHE A 260 11.66 13.34 -13.70
CA PHE A 260 11.78 14.78 -13.58
C PHE A 260 11.89 15.25 -12.12
N ALA A 261 11.17 14.62 -11.20
CA ALA A 261 11.26 14.93 -9.79
C ALA A 261 12.64 14.58 -9.20
N MET A 262 13.21 13.42 -9.55
CA MET A 262 14.57 13.05 -9.16
C MET A 262 15.59 14.06 -9.73
N LEU A 263 15.48 14.41 -11.00
CA LEU A 263 16.38 15.38 -11.64
C LEU A 263 16.35 16.77 -10.97
N THR A 264 15.17 17.23 -10.56
CA THR A 264 14.98 18.61 -10.08
C THR A 264 15.10 18.75 -8.56
N LEU A 265 14.78 17.71 -7.80
CA LEU A 265 14.74 17.77 -6.34
C LEU A 265 15.89 17.02 -5.65
N GLY A 266 16.65 16.19 -6.38
CA GLY A 266 17.70 15.34 -5.84
C GLY A 266 17.16 13.98 -5.41
#